data_AF-A0AA92WDY3-F1
#
_entry.id   AF-A0AA92WDY3-F1
#
_cell.length_a   1.000
_cell.length_b   1.000
_cell.length_c   1.000
_cell.angle_alpha   90.00
_cell.angle_beta   90.00
_cell.angle_gamma   90.00
#
_symmetry.space_group_name_H-M   'P 1'
#
loop_
_entity.id
_entity.type
_entity.pdbx_description
1 polymer ?
#
loop_
_entity_poly.entity_id
_entity_poly.type
_entity_poly.pdbx_seq_one_letter_code
_entity_poly.pdbx_strand_id
1 'polypeptide(L)'
;MVMDISDFSYEDFASTLSKARIISQKHKYKCCIPGCNEIALKHSHIVPQCVLKKYICNDKHELIQCQIDEVHPMSFIDSGELPLEKFQTFGIEKAMSMPIFCKKHDNGLFDEYEKNADGIIPTDIRFQVLQSLRAVGALRYHNLKLLVENEAKREKNPFYQGGIYDEEKKAWEFMKRRYDSSIVLLYDAIENNDFNSYVFCCIELAPLKLAICDAIVDDSDFEELCFDETCSAPLDMLFVHLLPKGKHSYLMLGYDKRHVSRRLMMLLKKWKKVLVHDTDFRTLYDILCHCSNNWCISPDCDERLLSALISRYSEDRMTVVFNEK
;
A
#
# COMPACT_ATOMS: atom_id res chain seq x y z
N MET A 1 -5.59 37.00 -6.05
CA MET A 1 -4.24 37.37 -6.52
C MET A 1 -3.78 36.26 -7.42
N VAL A 2 -3.56 36.55 -8.69
CA VAL A 2 -2.90 35.61 -9.61
C VAL A 2 -1.44 35.65 -9.22
N MET A 3 -0.88 34.52 -8.77
CA MET A 3 0.55 34.39 -8.53
C MET A 3 1.28 34.71 -9.83
N ASP A 4 2.15 35.70 -9.84
CA ASP A 4 3.07 35.90 -10.94
C ASP A 4 4.04 34.71 -10.94
N ILE A 5 3.97 33.88 -11.97
CA ILE A 5 4.79 32.65 -12.09
C ILE A 5 6.29 33.00 -12.10
N SER A 6 6.65 34.27 -12.37
CA SER A 6 8.03 34.74 -12.29
C SER A 6 8.65 34.74 -10.88
N ASP A 7 7.84 34.64 -9.82
CA ASP A 7 8.29 34.56 -8.43
C ASP A 7 8.39 33.11 -7.89
N PHE A 8 8.04 32.09 -8.69
CA PHE A 8 8.09 30.69 -8.24
C PHE A 8 9.51 30.11 -8.34
N SER A 9 10.13 29.86 -7.18
CA SER A 9 11.41 29.17 -7.07
C SER A 9 11.23 27.66 -6.94
N TYR A 10 11.62 26.92 -7.97
CA TYR A 10 11.65 25.45 -7.95
C TYR A 10 12.59 24.89 -6.87
N GLU A 11 13.71 25.56 -6.62
CA GLU A 11 14.66 25.22 -5.56
C GLU A 11 14.03 25.29 -4.18
N ASP A 12 13.29 26.38 -3.90
CA ASP A 12 12.62 26.55 -2.61
C ASP A 12 11.48 25.55 -2.42
N PHE A 13 10.73 25.24 -3.49
CA PHE A 13 9.70 24.20 -3.47
C PHE A 13 10.30 22.83 -3.17
N ALA A 14 11.33 22.40 -3.90
CA ALA A 14 11.98 21.10 -3.72
C ALA A 14 12.63 20.97 -2.34
N SER A 15 13.28 22.04 -1.85
CA SER A 15 13.85 22.13 -0.50
C SER A 15 12.77 21.98 0.58
N THR A 16 11.63 22.68 0.42
CA THR A 16 10.49 22.59 1.33
C THR A 16 9.90 21.18 1.35
N LEU A 17 9.68 20.59 0.17
CA LEU A 17 9.18 19.22 0.02
C LEU A 17 10.11 18.19 0.68
N SER A 18 11.43 18.27 0.43
CA SER A 18 12.43 17.40 1.06
C SER A 18 12.35 17.46 2.58
N LYS A 19 12.34 18.69 3.11
CA LYS A 19 12.26 18.98 4.52
C LYS A 19 10.96 18.49 5.16
N ALA A 20 9.84 18.50 4.45
CA ALA A 20 8.55 17.99 4.90
C ALA A 20 8.54 16.45 4.90
N ARG A 21 9.07 15.82 3.85
CA ARG A 21 9.24 14.35 3.76
C ARG A 21 10.05 13.81 4.93
N ILE A 22 11.17 14.44 5.28
CA ILE A 22 12.00 14.07 6.45
C ILE A 22 11.20 14.12 7.76
N ILE A 23 10.29 15.10 7.92
CA ILE A 23 9.41 15.18 9.09
C ILE A 23 8.44 14.01 9.08
N SER A 24 7.76 13.75 7.96
CA SER A 24 6.81 12.65 7.83
C SER A 24 7.44 11.28 8.14
N GLN A 25 8.70 11.05 7.74
CA GLN A 25 9.45 9.82 8.02
C GLN A 25 9.79 9.65 9.51
N LYS A 26 10.04 10.76 10.21
CA LYS A 26 10.38 10.77 11.64
C LYS A 26 9.16 10.86 12.55
N HIS A 27 7.98 11.05 11.97
CA HIS A 27 6.73 11.18 12.70
C HIS A 27 6.42 9.88 13.47
N LYS A 28 5.90 10.02 14.69
CA LYS A 28 5.51 8.90 15.54
C LYS A 28 4.04 8.55 15.31
N TYR A 29 3.79 7.71 14.31
CA TYR A 29 2.44 7.25 13.98
C TYR A 29 1.85 6.40 15.11
N LYS A 30 0.53 6.54 15.31
CA LYS A 30 -0.24 5.72 16.25
C LYS A 30 -0.76 4.45 15.57
N CYS A 31 -0.98 3.43 16.39
CA CYS A 31 -1.64 2.20 15.96
C CYS A 31 -2.97 2.49 15.25
N CYS A 32 -3.26 1.74 14.18
CA CYS A 32 -4.51 1.92 13.43
C CYS A 32 -5.73 1.26 14.09
N ILE A 33 -5.57 0.43 15.11
CA ILE A 33 -6.68 -0.26 15.79
C ILE A 33 -7.56 0.76 16.53
N PRO A 34 -8.91 0.68 16.40
CA PRO A 34 -9.82 1.63 17.03
C PRO A 34 -9.61 1.75 18.54
N GLY A 35 -9.60 2.98 19.05
CA GLY A 35 -9.38 3.25 20.48
C GLY A 35 -7.95 3.03 20.99
N CYS A 36 -7.02 2.56 20.15
CA CYS A 36 -5.62 2.40 20.55
C CYS A 36 -4.84 3.70 20.40
N ASN A 37 -4.18 4.14 21.47
CA ASN A 37 -3.33 5.35 21.47
C ASN A 37 -1.82 5.05 21.49
N GLU A 38 -1.43 3.77 21.47
CA GLU A 38 -0.04 3.35 21.48
C GLU A 38 0.67 3.71 20.17
N ILE A 39 1.97 3.98 20.27
CA ILE A 39 2.82 4.24 19.11
C ILE A 39 2.97 2.94 18.29
N ALA A 40 2.82 3.05 16.98
CA ALA A 40 3.04 1.93 16.08
C ALA A 40 4.51 1.50 16.04
N LEU A 41 4.76 0.22 15.83
CA LEU A 41 6.10 -0.29 15.55
C LEU A 41 6.65 0.38 14.29
N LYS A 42 7.95 0.64 14.24
CA LYS A 42 8.56 1.18 13.01
C LYS A 42 8.40 0.22 11.82
N HIS A 43 8.45 -1.07 12.11
CA HIS A 43 8.37 -2.17 11.14
C HIS A 43 7.27 -3.13 11.58
N SER A 44 6.03 -2.87 11.15
CA SER A 44 4.96 -3.87 11.19
C SER A 44 4.78 -4.41 9.79
N HIS A 45 5.01 -5.70 9.60
CA HIS A 45 5.02 -6.35 8.29
C HIS A 45 3.60 -6.53 7.76
N ILE A 46 3.36 -6.14 6.51
CA ILE A 46 2.06 -6.31 5.85
C ILE A 46 1.91 -7.70 5.21
N VAL A 47 3.01 -8.40 4.97
CA VAL A 47 3.04 -9.81 4.54
C VAL A 47 3.75 -10.63 5.61
N PRO A 48 3.27 -11.83 5.98
CA PRO A 48 3.94 -12.65 6.99
C PRO A 48 5.40 -12.88 6.66
N GLN A 49 6.29 -12.51 7.59
CA GLN A 49 7.73 -12.53 7.35
C GLN A 49 8.23 -13.96 7.14
N CYS A 50 7.61 -14.95 7.79
CA CYS A 50 7.94 -16.35 7.56
C CYS A 50 7.71 -16.80 6.10
N VAL A 51 6.68 -16.27 5.42
CA VAL A 51 6.40 -16.53 4.00
C VAL A 51 7.47 -15.89 3.13
N LEU A 52 7.79 -14.63 3.39
CA LEU A 52 8.84 -13.90 2.68
C LEU A 52 10.19 -14.65 2.78
N LYS A 53 10.58 -15.06 3.99
CA LYS A 53 11.83 -15.81 4.25
C LYS A 53 11.88 -17.12 3.48
N LYS A 54 10.77 -17.85 3.49
CA LYS A 54 10.76 -19.24 3.01
C LYS A 54 10.62 -19.35 1.50
N TYR A 55 9.81 -18.49 0.89
CA TYR A 55 9.37 -18.69 -0.50
C TYR A 55 9.75 -17.57 -1.47
N ILE A 56 10.21 -16.41 -0.99
CA ILE A 56 10.47 -15.24 -1.85
C ILE A 56 11.93 -14.81 -1.79
N CYS A 57 12.46 -14.58 -0.58
CA CYS A 57 13.80 -14.04 -0.41
C CYS A 57 14.87 -14.93 -1.07
N ASN A 58 15.89 -14.26 -1.62
CA ASN A 58 17.11 -14.90 -2.05
C ASN A 58 18.00 -15.28 -0.85
N ASP A 59 19.16 -15.88 -1.12
CA ASP A 59 20.15 -16.25 -0.09
C ASP A 59 20.69 -15.06 0.72
N LYS A 60 20.54 -13.83 0.19
CA LYS A 60 20.90 -12.58 0.87
C LYS A 60 19.78 -12.02 1.76
N HIS A 61 18.62 -12.67 1.79
CA HIS A 61 17.42 -12.22 2.50
C HIS A 61 16.94 -10.83 2.08
N GLU A 62 16.97 -10.58 0.77
CA GLU A 62 16.62 -9.31 0.15
C GLU A 62 15.39 -9.42 -0.75
N LEU A 63 14.67 -8.30 -0.92
CA LEU A 63 13.47 -8.15 -1.75
C LEU A 63 13.50 -6.84 -2.51
N ILE A 64 13.05 -6.85 -3.77
CA ILE A 64 12.85 -5.65 -4.58
C ILE A 64 11.44 -5.12 -4.31
N GLN A 65 11.32 -3.81 -4.08
CA GLN A 65 10.06 -3.09 -3.90
C GLN A 65 10.11 -1.76 -4.65
N CYS A 66 8.95 -1.29 -5.13
CA CYS A 66 8.79 0.08 -5.61
C CYS A 66 8.55 1.00 -4.41
N GLN A 67 9.35 2.06 -4.27
CA GLN A 67 9.12 3.13 -3.30
C GLN A 67 9.23 4.50 -3.97
N ILE A 68 8.47 5.48 -3.50
CA ILE A 68 8.68 6.87 -3.92
C ILE A 68 10.13 7.25 -3.60
N ASP A 69 10.85 7.86 -4.54
CA ASP A 69 12.18 8.39 -4.25
C ASP A 69 12.06 9.59 -3.29
N GLU A 70 12.28 9.28 -2.02
CA GLU A 70 12.20 10.23 -0.91
C GLU A 70 13.51 11.01 -0.71
N VAL A 71 14.61 10.62 -1.38
CA VAL A 71 15.97 11.10 -1.12
C VAL A 71 16.37 12.25 -2.04
N HIS A 72 15.83 12.33 -3.26
CA HIS A 72 16.29 13.32 -4.25
C HIS A 72 15.17 14.15 -4.93
N PRO A 73 14.40 14.98 -4.22
CA PRO A 73 13.62 16.04 -4.88
C PRO A 73 14.51 17.05 -5.63
N MET A 74 15.82 17.09 -5.34
CA MET A 74 16.81 17.89 -6.08
C MET A 74 17.16 17.29 -7.45
N SER A 75 16.95 15.99 -7.70
CA SER A 75 17.20 15.45 -9.05
C SER A 75 16.27 16.08 -10.08
N PHE A 76 15.06 16.49 -9.68
CA PHE A 76 14.14 17.26 -10.52
C PHE A 76 14.74 18.60 -10.98
N ILE A 77 15.56 19.24 -10.15
CA ILE A 77 16.20 20.51 -10.49
C ILE A 77 17.33 20.30 -11.51
N ASP A 78 18.08 19.21 -11.34
CA ASP A 78 19.21 18.88 -12.22
C ASP A 78 18.77 18.23 -13.55
N SER A 79 17.68 17.45 -13.56
CA SER A 79 17.24 16.66 -14.73
C SER A 79 15.88 17.05 -15.31
N GLY A 80 15.06 17.85 -14.61
CA GLY A 80 13.67 18.13 -14.99
C GLY A 80 12.71 16.94 -14.79
N GLU A 81 13.20 15.80 -14.29
CA GLU A 81 12.40 14.60 -14.05
C GLU A 81 11.97 14.55 -12.58
N LEU A 82 10.65 14.53 -12.32
CA LEU A 82 10.14 14.38 -10.96
C LEU A 82 10.77 13.12 -10.36
N PRO A 83 10.99 13.01 -9.03
CA PRO A 83 11.40 11.76 -8.42
C PRO A 83 10.24 10.78 -8.60
N LEU A 84 10.29 10.09 -9.73
CA LEU A 84 9.47 8.95 -10.07
C LEU A 84 9.92 7.85 -9.10
N GLU A 85 8.97 7.01 -8.67
CA GLU A 85 9.21 5.86 -7.81
C GLU A 85 10.49 5.08 -8.22
N LYS A 86 11.10 4.34 -7.31
CA LYS A 86 12.32 3.60 -7.59
C LYS A 86 12.17 2.19 -7.07
N PHE A 87 12.58 1.26 -7.93
CA PHE A 87 12.81 -0.10 -7.51
C PHE A 87 14.09 -0.15 -6.70
N GLN A 88 13.96 -0.50 -5.43
CA GLN A 88 15.08 -0.63 -4.50
C GLN A 88 15.04 -1.98 -3.81
N THR A 89 16.23 -2.45 -3.44
CA THR A 89 16.40 -3.68 -2.68
C THR A 89 16.37 -3.39 -1.18
N PHE A 90 15.58 -4.16 -0.45
CA PHE A 90 15.46 -4.07 1.01
C PHE A 90 15.75 -5.41 1.65
N GLY A 91 16.50 -5.37 2.76
CA GLY A 91 16.60 -6.51 3.66
C GLY A 91 15.23 -6.85 4.27
N ILE A 92 14.98 -8.13 4.51
CA ILE A 92 13.67 -8.65 4.90
C ILE A 92 13.09 -8.06 6.20
N GLU A 93 13.95 -7.57 7.10
CA GLU A 93 13.49 -6.91 8.32
C GLU A 93 12.74 -5.61 8.04
N LYS A 94 13.07 -4.93 6.95
CA LYS A 94 12.46 -3.66 6.54
C LYS A 94 11.47 -3.82 5.40
N ALA A 95 11.66 -4.83 4.56
CA ALA A 95 10.80 -5.08 3.42
C ALA A 95 9.34 -5.30 3.85
N MET A 96 8.40 -4.78 3.05
CA MET A 96 6.96 -4.93 3.28
C MET A 96 6.55 -4.57 4.72
N SER A 97 7.12 -3.51 5.27
CA SER A 97 6.84 -3.08 6.64
C SER A 97 6.62 -1.59 6.73
N MET A 98 5.68 -1.17 7.58
CA MET A 98 5.44 0.24 7.86
C MET A 98 4.77 0.44 9.24
N PRO A 99 4.72 1.67 9.78
CA PRO A 99 4.10 1.99 11.07
C PRO A 99 2.57 1.85 11.16
N ILE A 100 2.06 0.62 11.18
CA ILE A 100 0.61 0.32 11.20
C ILE A 100 0.12 -0.07 12.60
N PHE A 101 0.71 -1.11 13.20
CA PHE A 101 0.26 -1.67 14.47
C PHE A 101 1.26 -1.38 15.60
N CYS A 102 0.77 -1.19 16.82
CA CYS A 102 1.62 -1.23 18.01
C CYS A 102 2.00 -2.68 18.33
N LYS A 103 3.04 -2.87 19.16
CA LYS A 103 3.54 -4.20 19.52
C LYS A 103 2.46 -5.16 20.03
N LYS A 104 1.52 -4.65 20.83
CA LYS A 104 0.43 -5.47 21.38
C LYS A 104 -0.45 -6.06 20.27
N HIS A 105 -0.90 -5.23 19.33
CA HIS A 105 -1.80 -5.67 18.26
C HIS A 105 -1.07 -6.44 17.17
N ASP A 106 0.17 -6.07 16.86
CA ASP A 106 0.99 -6.80 15.89
C ASP A 106 1.20 -8.26 16.35
N ASN A 107 1.66 -8.45 17.59
CA ASN A 107 1.84 -9.79 18.14
C ASN A 107 0.49 -10.50 18.37
N GLY A 108 -0.49 -9.82 18.96
CA GLY A 108 -1.75 -10.42 19.35
C GLY A 108 -2.60 -10.92 18.18
N LEU A 109 -2.52 -10.25 17.03
CA LEU A 109 -3.30 -10.60 15.83
C LEU A 109 -2.58 -11.53 14.89
N PHE A 110 -1.25 -11.45 14.80
CA PHE A 110 -0.50 -12.09 13.71
C PHE A 110 0.51 -13.14 14.16
N ASP A 111 0.83 -13.26 15.45
CA ASP A 111 1.85 -14.22 15.95
C ASP A 111 1.60 -15.67 15.49
N GLU A 112 0.34 -16.08 15.30
CA GLU A 112 0.00 -17.41 14.82
C GLU A 112 0.47 -17.66 13.37
N TYR A 113 0.44 -16.62 12.54
CA TYR A 113 0.82 -16.67 11.12
C TYR A 113 2.28 -16.27 10.87
N GLU A 114 2.98 -15.73 11.87
CA GLU A 114 4.40 -15.36 11.76
C GLU A 114 5.37 -16.51 12.10
N LYS A 115 4.90 -17.56 12.78
CA LYS A 115 5.76 -18.64 13.28
C LYS A 115 6.10 -19.71 12.25
N ASN A 116 5.16 -20.05 11.36
CA ASN A 116 5.34 -21.14 10.42
C ASN A 116 4.60 -20.89 9.09
N ALA A 117 5.38 -20.70 8.03
CA ALA A 117 4.84 -20.46 6.69
C ALA A 117 4.03 -21.66 6.13
N ASP A 118 4.36 -22.90 6.50
CA ASP A 118 3.60 -24.07 6.04
C ASP A 118 2.19 -24.14 6.66
N GLY A 119 2.04 -23.58 7.85
CA GLY A 119 0.79 -23.55 8.62
C GLY A 119 -0.24 -22.56 8.07
N ILE A 120 0.17 -21.60 7.23
CA ILE A 120 -0.74 -20.62 6.63
C ILE A 120 -1.66 -21.32 5.63
N ILE A 121 -2.97 -21.16 5.77
CA ILE A 121 -3.97 -21.71 4.85
C ILE A 121 -4.54 -20.55 4.02
N PRO A 122 -4.19 -20.41 2.73
CA PRO A 122 -4.65 -19.28 1.91
C PRO A 122 -6.17 -19.18 1.75
N THR A 123 -6.90 -20.28 1.99
CA THR A 123 -8.37 -20.33 1.95
C THR A 123 -9.02 -20.08 3.32
N ASP A 124 -8.25 -19.90 4.39
CA ASP A 124 -8.78 -19.53 5.70
C ASP A 124 -9.27 -18.08 5.67
N ILE A 125 -10.58 -17.90 5.91
CA ILE A 125 -11.23 -16.61 5.89
C ILE A 125 -10.69 -15.66 6.95
N ARG A 126 -10.30 -16.18 8.13
CA ARG A 126 -9.73 -15.36 9.20
C ARG A 126 -8.40 -14.78 8.74
N PHE A 127 -7.53 -15.61 8.17
CA PHE A 127 -6.26 -15.19 7.60
C PHE A 127 -6.45 -14.14 6.50
N GLN A 128 -7.38 -14.35 5.56
CA GLN A 128 -7.67 -13.41 4.48
C GLN A 128 -8.16 -12.05 4.99
N VAL A 129 -9.02 -12.02 6.01
CA VAL A 129 -9.51 -10.79 6.64
C VAL A 129 -8.38 -10.10 7.43
N LEU A 130 -7.50 -10.85 8.09
CA LEU A 130 -6.30 -10.31 8.75
C LEU A 130 -5.31 -9.66 7.78
N GLN A 131 -5.07 -10.28 6.61
CA GLN A 131 -4.27 -9.64 5.55
C GLN A 131 -4.96 -8.36 5.03
N SER A 132 -6.29 -8.39 4.91
CA SER A 132 -7.05 -7.20 4.51
C SER A 132 -6.94 -6.07 5.54
N LEU A 133 -6.91 -6.39 6.84
CA LEU A 133 -6.63 -5.42 7.90
C LEU A 133 -5.23 -4.80 7.76
N ARG A 134 -4.21 -5.59 7.41
CA ARG A 134 -2.86 -5.10 7.10
C ARG A 134 -2.86 -4.18 5.88
N ALA A 135 -3.53 -4.57 4.80
CA ALA A 135 -3.65 -3.78 3.58
C ALA A 135 -4.33 -2.42 3.81
N VAL A 136 -5.50 -2.39 4.45
CA VAL A 136 -6.20 -1.12 4.75
C VAL A 136 -5.40 -0.28 5.74
N GLY A 137 -4.71 -0.91 6.70
CA GLY A 137 -3.77 -0.24 7.59
C GLY A 137 -2.62 0.45 6.85
N ALA A 138 -2.11 -0.17 5.77
CA ALA A 138 -1.07 0.40 4.91
C ALA A 138 -1.57 1.62 4.14
N LEU A 139 -2.75 1.52 3.50
CA LEU A 139 -3.37 2.66 2.81
C LEU A 139 -3.61 3.84 3.75
N ARG A 140 -4.12 3.56 4.95
CA ARG A 140 -4.29 4.57 6.00
C ARG A 140 -2.97 5.23 6.38
N TYR A 141 -1.91 4.45 6.54
CA TYR A 141 -0.57 4.98 6.85
C TYR A 141 -0.08 5.91 5.75
N HIS A 142 -0.18 5.50 4.48
CA HIS A 142 0.22 6.34 3.34
C HIS A 142 -0.56 7.66 3.31
N ASN A 143 -1.87 7.61 3.54
CA ASN A 143 -2.71 8.81 3.64
C ASN A 143 -2.31 9.73 4.81
N LEU A 144 -2.02 9.16 5.99
CA LEU A 144 -1.54 9.93 7.15
C LEU A 144 -0.17 10.56 6.90
N LYS A 145 0.72 9.84 6.20
CA LYS A 145 2.03 10.37 5.83
C LYS A 145 1.90 11.61 4.95
N LEU A 146 0.99 11.59 3.98
CA LEU A 146 0.67 12.75 3.13
C LEU A 146 0.09 13.93 3.94
N LEU A 147 -0.79 13.64 4.90
CA LEU A 147 -1.33 14.67 5.81
C LEU A 147 -0.22 15.36 6.62
N VAL A 148 0.67 14.58 7.24
CA VAL A 148 1.81 15.11 8.01
C VAL A 148 2.79 15.88 7.11
N GLU A 149 3.02 15.39 5.90
CA GLU A 149 3.85 16.08 4.92
C GLU A 149 3.22 17.43 4.53
N ASN A 150 1.91 17.49 4.29
CA ASN A 150 1.19 18.71 3.96
C ASN A 150 1.28 19.75 5.09
N GLU A 151 1.06 19.32 6.33
CA GLU A 151 1.21 20.18 7.51
C GLU A 151 2.63 20.74 7.64
N ALA A 152 3.64 19.88 7.46
CA ALA A 152 5.04 20.29 7.50
C ALA A 152 5.45 21.25 6.38
N LYS A 153 4.85 21.15 5.18
CA LYS A 153 5.07 22.11 4.08
C LYS A 153 4.58 23.50 4.47
N ARG A 154 3.37 23.59 5.04
CA ARG A 154 2.75 24.85 5.49
C ARG A 154 3.56 25.55 6.57
N GLU A 155 4.11 24.80 7.53
CA GLU A 155 4.97 25.36 8.57
C GLU A 155 6.28 25.95 8.02
N LYS A 156 6.84 25.34 6.98
CA LYS A 156 8.16 25.70 6.45
C LYS A 156 8.16 26.78 5.39
N ASN A 157 7.03 26.99 4.72
CA ASN A 157 6.87 28.07 3.77
C ASN A 157 5.53 28.78 3.99
N PRO A 158 5.50 29.96 4.63
CA PRO A 158 4.26 30.71 4.85
C PRO A 158 3.68 31.33 3.58
N PHE A 159 4.39 31.32 2.44
CA PHE A 159 3.82 31.64 1.12
C PHE A 159 3.09 30.44 0.51
N TYR A 160 3.28 29.24 1.08
CA TYR A 160 2.48 28.02 0.88
C TYR A 160 1.17 28.14 1.68
N GLN A 161 0.46 29.26 1.51
CA GLN A 161 -0.82 29.57 2.15
C GLN A 161 -1.84 29.85 1.05
N GLY A 162 -2.96 29.12 1.07
CA GLY A 162 -4.02 29.25 0.05
C GLY A 162 -5.07 28.14 0.14
N GLY A 163 -6.20 28.34 -0.54
CA GLY A 163 -7.35 27.43 -0.50
C GLY A 163 -7.02 25.98 -0.92
N ILE A 164 -6.08 25.81 -1.86
CA ILE A 164 -5.65 24.49 -2.36
C ILE A 164 -5.11 23.60 -1.22
N TYR A 165 -4.34 24.13 -0.27
CA TYR A 165 -3.78 23.32 0.83
C TYR A 165 -4.83 22.89 1.84
N ASP A 166 -5.79 23.77 2.12
CA ASP A 166 -6.88 23.45 3.01
C ASP A 166 -7.83 22.43 2.34
N GLU A 167 -7.98 22.47 1.02
CA GLU A 167 -8.67 21.44 0.23
C GLU A 167 -7.94 20.09 0.26
N GLU A 168 -6.62 20.06 0.02
CA GLU A 168 -5.80 18.84 0.13
C GLU A 168 -5.86 18.24 1.55
N LYS A 169 -5.79 19.10 2.58
CA LYS A 169 -5.93 18.67 3.97
C LYS A 169 -7.29 18.01 4.21
N LYS A 170 -8.38 18.67 3.78
CA LYS A 170 -9.74 18.12 3.93
C LYS A 170 -9.91 16.79 3.20
N ALA A 171 -9.36 16.67 2.01
CA ALA A 171 -9.30 15.42 1.24
C ALA A 171 -8.62 14.29 2.02
N TRP A 172 -7.43 14.53 2.58
CA TRP A 172 -6.72 13.51 3.36
C TRP A 172 -7.42 13.18 4.68
N GLU A 173 -8.04 14.16 5.34
CA GLU A 173 -8.85 13.93 6.54
C GLU A 173 -10.11 13.12 6.24
N PHE A 174 -10.78 13.39 5.11
CA PHE A 174 -11.91 12.61 4.61
C PHE A 174 -11.52 11.15 4.40
N MET A 175 -10.48 10.89 3.62
CA MET A 175 -10.00 9.53 3.37
C MET A 175 -9.59 8.83 4.67
N LYS A 176 -8.92 9.54 5.58
CA LYS A 176 -8.57 9.00 6.90
C LYS A 176 -9.80 8.48 7.66
N ARG A 177 -10.89 9.26 7.72
CA ARG A 177 -12.13 8.84 8.43
C ARG A 177 -12.73 7.56 7.84
N ARG A 178 -12.70 7.43 6.51
CA ARG A 178 -13.25 6.25 5.84
C ARG A 178 -12.35 5.01 5.95
N TYR A 179 -11.02 5.20 5.95
CA TYR A 179 -10.08 4.13 6.30
C TYR A 179 -10.26 3.68 7.75
N ASP A 180 -10.37 4.62 8.70
CA ASP A 180 -10.64 4.30 10.11
C ASP A 180 -11.91 3.46 10.24
N SER A 181 -12.99 3.84 9.55
CA SER A 181 -14.26 3.12 9.58
C SER A 181 -14.20 1.74 8.93
N SER A 182 -13.40 1.58 7.88
CA SER A 182 -13.17 0.28 7.25
C SER A 182 -12.33 -0.66 8.14
N ILE A 183 -11.36 -0.11 8.87
CA ILE A 183 -10.57 -0.84 9.87
C ILE A 183 -11.44 -1.30 11.03
N VAL A 184 -12.39 -0.49 11.50
CA VAL A 184 -13.37 -0.89 12.52
C VAL A 184 -14.11 -2.15 12.07
N LEU A 185 -14.66 -2.17 10.84
CA LEU A 185 -15.39 -3.34 10.34
C LEU A 185 -14.54 -4.61 10.29
N LEU A 186 -13.31 -4.50 9.78
CA LEU A 186 -12.39 -5.64 9.70
C LEU A 186 -11.98 -6.14 11.09
N TYR A 187 -11.67 -5.23 12.00
CA TYR A 187 -11.25 -5.56 13.36
C TYR A 187 -12.39 -6.20 14.16
N ASP A 188 -13.60 -5.64 14.07
CA ASP A 188 -14.78 -6.21 14.74
C ASP A 188 -15.08 -7.63 14.24
N ALA A 189 -14.93 -7.89 12.94
CA ALA A 189 -15.09 -9.23 12.38
C ALA A 189 -14.06 -10.23 12.95
N ILE A 190 -12.82 -9.78 13.15
CA ILE A 190 -11.73 -10.60 13.71
C ILE A 190 -11.97 -10.90 15.20
N GLU A 191 -12.36 -9.90 15.98
CA GLU A 191 -12.62 -10.03 17.42
C GLU A 191 -13.85 -10.87 17.72
N ASN A 192 -14.93 -10.69 16.93
CA ASN A 192 -16.17 -11.45 17.10
C ASN A 192 -16.16 -12.79 16.36
N ASN A 193 -15.10 -13.08 15.60
CA ASN A 193 -15.00 -14.26 14.74
C ASN A 193 -16.20 -14.39 13.77
N ASP A 194 -16.69 -13.25 13.27
CA ASP A 194 -17.82 -13.16 12.34
C ASP A 194 -17.34 -12.61 10.99
N PHE A 195 -17.14 -13.54 10.05
CA PHE A 195 -16.65 -13.21 8.72
C PHE A 195 -17.76 -13.25 7.66
N ASN A 196 -19.04 -13.31 8.06
CA ASN A 196 -20.14 -13.54 7.13
C ASN A 196 -20.27 -12.47 6.05
N SER A 197 -19.80 -11.26 6.32
CA SER A 197 -19.84 -10.15 5.35
C SER A 197 -18.74 -10.23 4.30
N TYR A 198 -17.68 -11.01 4.52
CA TYR A 198 -16.53 -11.08 3.64
C TYR A 198 -16.61 -12.27 2.68
N VAL A 199 -16.21 -12.03 1.44
CA VAL A 199 -16.14 -13.06 0.40
C VAL A 199 -14.77 -13.02 -0.23
N PHE A 200 -14.12 -14.17 -0.35
CA PHE A 200 -12.85 -14.31 -1.05
C PHE A 200 -12.93 -15.40 -2.10
N CYS A 201 -12.26 -15.16 -3.21
CA CYS A 201 -11.94 -16.15 -4.21
C CYS A 201 -10.43 -16.40 -4.15
N CYS A 202 -10.06 -17.64 -3.87
CA CYS A 202 -8.67 -18.08 -3.89
C CYS A 202 -8.40 -18.76 -5.22
N ILE A 203 -7.44 -18.25 -5.97
CA ILE A 203 -7.01 -18.75 -7.27
C ILE A 203 -5.59 -19.28 -7.09
N GLU A 204 -5.39 -20.56 -7.43
CA GLU A 204 -4.07 -21.16 -7.46
C GLU A 204 -3.38 -20.82 -8.78
N LEU A 205 -2.13 -20.38 -8.69
CA LEU A 205 -1.29 -19.96 -9.80
C LEU A 205 0.01 -20.78 -9.82
N ALA A 206 0.71 -20.71 -10.95
CA ALA A 206 2.10 -21.13 -11.03
C ALA A 206 2.96 -20.47 -9.93
N PRO A 207 4.07 -21.08 -9.49
CA PRO A 207 4.91 -20.52 -8.43
C PRO A 207 5.51 -19.18 -8.87
N LEU A 208 5.19 -18.13 -8.11
CA LEU A 208 5.69 -16.77 -8.30
C LEU A 208 6.49 -16.36 -7.08
N LYS A 209 7.69 -15.83 -7.28
CA LYS A 209 8.47 -15.16 -6.23
C LYS A 209 8.03 -13.71 -6.03
N LEU A 210 6.73 -13.51 -5.87
CA LEU A 210 6.05 -12.22 -5.74
C LEU A 210 5.04 -12.33 -4.59
N ALA A 211 4.96 -11.28 -3.76
CA ALA A 211 3.88 -11.14 -2.78
C ALA A 211 3.19 -9.79 -2.92
N ILE A 212 1.89 -9.77 -2.65
CA ILE A 212 1.02 -8.60 -2.65
C ILE A 212 0.17 -8.65 -1.38
N CYS A 213 0.01 -7.52 -0.71
CA CYS A 213 -0.97 -7.34 0.36
C CYS A 213 -1.55 -5.93 0.25
N ASP A 214 -2.68 -5.81 -0.46
CA ASP A 214 -3.22 -4.51 -0.84
C ASP A 214 -4.75 -4.49 -0.88
N ALA A 215 -5.30 -3.28 -1.01
CA ALA A 215 -6.70 -3.03 -1.23
C ALA A 215 -6.88 -1.96 -2.31
N ILE A 216 -7.73 -2.24 -3.29
CA ILE A 216 -8.07 -1.31 -4.36
C ILE A 216 -9.32 -0.57 -3.92
N VAL A 217 -9.20 0.74 -3.79
CA VAL A 217 -10.29 1.63 -3.36
C VAL A 217 -11.10 2.09 -4.57
N ASP A 218 -12.41 2.12 -4.44
CA ASP A 218 -13.26 2.93 -5.29
C ASP A 218 -13.54 4.27 -4.60
N ASP A 219 -13.04 5.34 -5.21
CA ASP A 219 -13.11 6.72 -4.77
C ASP A 219 -14.02 7.56 -5.68
N SER A 220 -14.91 6.94 -6.44
CA SER A 220 -15.81 7.64 -7.37
C SER A 220 -16.76 8.65 -6.72
N ASP A 221 -17.03 8.51 -5.41
CA ASP A 221 -17.82 9.45 -4.62
C ASP A 221 -16.98 10.59 -4.00
N PHE A 222 -15.66 10.60 -4.24
CA PHE A 222 -14.74 11.53 -3.58
C PHE A 222 -15.05 12.99 -3.91
N GLU A 223 -15.24 13.35 -5.19
CA GLU A 223 -15.52 14.74 -5.58
C GLU A 223 -16.81 15.28 -4.97
N GLU A 224 -17.79 14.41 -4.72
CA GLU A 224 -19.08 14.78 -4.12
C GLU A 224 -18.97 14.93 -2.60
N LEU A 225 -18.19 14.08 -1.94
CA LEU A 225 -18.22 13.91 -0.48
C LEU A 225 -16.98 14.40 0.25
N CYS A 226 -15.88 14.77 -0.42
CA CYS A 226 -14.62 15.10 0.25
C CYS A 226 -14.71 16.31 1.19
N PHE A 227 -15.71 17.18 0.99
CA PHE A 227 -16.00 18.33 1.87
C PHE A 227 -17.06 18.06 2.93
N ASP A 228 -17.66 16.87 2.97
CA ASP A 228 -18.53 16.46 4.08
C ASP A 228 -17.68 15.98 5.27
N GLU A 229 -17.59 16.85 6.28
CA GLU A 229 -16.85 16.58 7.52
C GLU A 229 -17.50 15.49 8.39
N THR A 230 -18.78 15.18 8.16
CA THR A 230 -19.52 14.15 8.88
C THR A 230 -19.48 12.78 8.20
N CYS A 231 -19.11 12.74 6.92
CA CYS A 231 -18.99 11.49 6.20
C CYS A 231 -17.83 10.65 6.74
N SER A 232 -18.19 9.48 7.27
CA SER A 232 -17.28 8.44 7.74
C SER A 232 -17.73 7.06 7.24
N ALA A 233 -18.49 6.99 6.15
CA ALA A 233 -18.89 5.71 5.58
C ALA A 233 -17.63 4.91 5.18
N PRO A 234 -17.57 3.59 5.43
CA PRO A 234 -16.49 2.74 4.94
C PRO A 234 -16.28 2.85 3.42
N LEU A 235 -15.08 2.55 2.96
CA LEU A 235 -14.73 2.57 1.54
C LEU A 235 -15.17 1.27 0.86
N ASP A 236 -15.65 1.39 -0.37
CA ASP A 236 -15.79 0.26 -1.27
C ASP A 236 -14.39 -0.22 -1.68
N MET A 237 -14.06 -1.48 -1.37
CA MET A 237 -12.71 -2.00 -1.57
C MET A 237 -12.70 -3.42 -2.13
N LEU A 238 -11.71 -3.67 -3.00
CA LEU A 238 -11.33 -5.01 -3.45
C LEU A 238 -9.98 -5.36 -2.83
N PHE A 239 -9.97 -6.29 -1.89
CA PHE A 239 -8.77 -6.84 -1.26
C PHE A 239 -8.03 -7.75 -2.24
N VAL A 240 -6.72 -7.55 -2.34
CA VAL A 240 -5.83 -8.27 -3.25
C VAL A 240 -4.63 -8.75 -2.47
N HIS A 241 -4.55 -10.07 -2.28
CA HIS A 241 -3.42 -10.71 -1.62
C HIS A 241 -2.82 -11.77 -2.53
N LEU A 242 -1.50 -11.79 -2.66
CA LEU A 242 -0.78 -12.83 -3.39
C LEU A 242 0.32 -13.35 -2.49
N LEU A 243 0.34 -14.66 -2.25
CA LEU A 243 1.35 -15.30 -1.40
C LEU A 243 1.81 -16.61 -2.03
N PRO A 244 3.13 -16.84 -2.16
CA PRO A 244 3.65 -18.15 -2.51
C PRO A 244 3.57 -19.11 -1.32
N LYS A 245 3.22 -20.36 -1.60
CA LYS A 245 3.22 -21.45 -0.63
C LYS A 245 3.52 -22.78 -1.32
N GLY A 246 4.64 -23.39 -0.95
CA GLY A 246 5.07 -24.66 -1.51
C GLY A 246 5.40 -24.53 -3.00
N LYS A 247 4.67 -25.27 -3.86
CA LYS A 247 4.89 -25.29 -5.32
C LYS A 247 3.96 -24.35 -6.10
N HIS A 248 3.15 -23.55 -5.40
CA HIS A 248 2.12 -22.71 -6.01
C HIS A 248 2.15 -21.30 -5.39
N SER A 249 1.54 -20.36 -6.09
CA SER A 249 1.16 -19.07 -5.52
C SER A 249 -0.35 -18.94 -5.45
N TYR A 250 -0.85 -18.26 -4.43
CA TYR A 250 -2.28 -18.15 -4.16
C TYR A 250 -2.68 -16.68 -4.23
N LEU A 251 -3.48 -16.35 -5.24
CA LEU A 251 -4.11 -15.04 -5.37
C LEU A 251 -5.47 -15.08 -4.69
N MET A 252 -5.63 -14.29 -3.64
CA MET A 252 -6.87 -14.14 -2.88
C MET A 252 -7.47 -12.77 -3.24
N LEU A 253 -8.63 -12.80 -3.90
CA LEU A 253 -9.38 -11.61 -4.27
C LEU A 253 -10.67 -11.59 -3.46
N GLY A 254 -10.87 -10.56 -2.64
CA GLY A 254 -12.05 -10.49 -1.78
C GLY A 254 -12.58 -9.10 -1.54
N TYR A 255 -13.74 -9.03 -0.91
CA TYR A 255 -14.44 -7.77 -0.63
C TYR A 255 -15.43 -7.96 0.53
N ASP A 256 -15.90 -6.85 1.10
CA ASP A 256 -17.05 -6.82 2.01
C ASP A 256 -18.34 -6.68 1.19
N LYS A 257 -19.29 -7.60 1.34
CA LYS A 257 -20.58 -7.59 0.63
C LYS A 257 -21.41 -6.31 0.86
N ARG A 258 -21.14 -5.59 1.95
CA ARG A 258 -21.82 -4.34 2.30
C ARG A 258 -21.19 -3.13 1.60
N HIS A 259 -19.93 -3.24 1.19
CA HIS A 259 -19.10 -2.14 0.69
C HIS A 259 -18.32 -2.60 -0.55
N VAL A 260 -19.03 -2.63 -1.68
CA VAL A 260 -18.45 -2.98 -2.98
C VAL A 260 -19.20 -2.29 -4.11
N SER A 261 -18.43 -1.68 -5.01
CA SER A 261 -18.98 -0.96 -6.15
C SER A 261 -19.13 -1.85 -7.39
N ARG A 262 -19.94 -1.38 -8.35
CA ARG A 262 -20.05 -2.03 -9.67
C ARG A 262 -18.72 -2.09 -10.41
N ARG A 263 -17.88 -1.04 -10.29
CA ARG A 263 -16.55 -0.97 -10.93
C ARG A 263 -15.65 -2.10 -10.42
N LEU A 264 -15.55 -2.24 -9.10
CA LEU A 264 -14.73 -3.28 -8.47
C LEU A 264 -15.24 -4.69 -8.84
N MET A 265 -16.55 -4.90 -8.89
CA MET A 265 -17.12 -6.17 -9.31
C MET A 265 -16.82 -6.52 -10.78
N MET A 266 -16.73 -5.52 -11.66
CA MET A 266 -16.31 -5.74 -13.05
C MET A 266 -14.84 -6.16 -13.15
N LEU A 267 -13.94 -5.53 -12.39
CA LEU A 267 -12.52 -5.92 -12.29
C LEU A 267 -12.39 -7.36 -11.79
N LEU A 268 -13.07 -7.69 -10.69
CA LEU A 268 -13.07 -9.04 -10.13
C LEU A 268 -13.55 -10.08 -11.15
N LYS A 269 -14.62 -9.79 -11.89
CA LYS A 269 -15.15 -10.70 -12.93
C LYS A 269 -14.16 -10.87 -14.08
N LYS A 270 -13.49 -9.79 -14.50
CA LYS A 270 -12.43 -9.82 -15.54
C LYS A 270 -11.30 -10.75 -15.11
N TRP A 271 -10.73 -10.55 -13.92
CA TRP A 271 -9.57 -11.31 -13.44
C TRP A 271 -9.89 -12.79 -13.19
N LYS A 272 -11.03 -13.07 -12.54
CA LYS A 272 -11.48 -14.46 -12.32
C LYS A 272 -11.60 -15.24 -13.63
N LYS A 273 -12.13 -14.62 -14.68
CA LYS A 273 -12.32 -15.30 -15.97
C LYS A 273 -10.98 -15.65 -16.64
N VAL A 274 -9.99 -14.77 -16.54
CA VAL A 274 -8.70 -14.98 -17.22
C VAL A 274 -7.82 -15.98 -16.47
N LEU A 275 -7.68 -15.81 -15.15
CA LEU A 275 -6.74 -16.60 -14.35
C LEU A 275 -7.17 -18.06 -14.13
N VAL A 276 -8.45 -18.39 -14.32
CA VAL A 276 -8.93 -19.78 -14.24
C VAL A 276 -8.41 -20.64 -15.39
N HIS A 277 -8.01 -20.04 -16.52
CA HIS A 277 -7.61 -20.77 -17.72
C HIS A 277 -6.10 -20.84 -17.93
N ASP A 278 -5.35 -19.82 -17.53
CA ASP A 278 -3.88 -19.80 -17.52
C ASP A 278 -3.36 -18.69 -16.58
N THR A 279 -2.16 -18.84 -16.03
CA THR A 279 -1.49 -17.75 -15.30
C THR A 279 -0.99 -16.72 -16.30
N ASP A 280 -1.89 -15.82 -16.73
CA ASP A 280 -1.54 -14.73 -17.64
C ASP A 280 -0.82 -13.60 -16.90
N PHE A 281 0.47 -13.42 -17.18
CA PHE A 281 1.27 -12.32 -16.64
C PHE A 281 0.67 -10.94 -16.93
N ARG A 282 -0.08 -10.77 -18.02
CA ARG A 282 -0.76 -9.49 -18.31
C ARG A 282 -1.87 -9.20 -17.29
N THR A 283 -2.55 -10.23 -16.80
CA THR A 283 -3.59 -10.07 -15.78
C THR A 283 -2.98 -9.79 -14.41
N LEU A 284 -1.89 -10.47 -14.05
CA LEU A 284 -1.14 -10.13 -12.82
C LEU A 284 -0.60 -8.70 -12.85
N TYR A 285 -0.12 -8.27 -14.01
CA TYR A 285 0.28 -6.89 -14.25
C TYR A 285 -0.90 -5.91 -14.09
N ASP A 286 -2.04 -6.18 -14.73
CA ASP A 286 -3.26 -5.36 -14.62
C ASP A 286 -3.70 -5.21 -13.15
N ILE A 287 -3.61 -6.30 -12.35
CA ILE A 287 -3.86 -6.26 -10.91
C ILE A 287 -2.88 -5.31 -10.21
N LEU A 288 -1.57 -5.45 -10.46
CA LEU A 288 -0.55 -4.63 -9.82
C LEU A 288 -0.66 -3.14 -10.16
N CYS A 289 -1.15 -2.78 -11.35
CA CYS A 289 -1.43 -1.39 -11.71
C CYS A 289 -2.54 -0.74 -10.90
N HIS A 290 -3.42 -1.53 -10.29
CA HIS A 290 -4.45 -1.02 -9.39
C HIS A 290 -4.01 -1.01 -7.93
N CYS A 291 -2.89 -1.67 -7.58
CA CYS A 291 -2.36 -1.73 -6.22
C CYS A 291 -1.49 -0.50 -5.89
N SER A 292 -1.44 -0.13 -4.62
CA SER A 292 -0.74 1.04 -4.06
C SER A 292 0.73 0.74 -3.70
N ASN A 293 1.46 0.05 -4.58
CA ASN A 293 2.86 -0.38 -4.34
C ASN A 293 3.08 -1.27 -3.09
N ASN A 294 2.03 -1.84 -2.49
CA ASN A 294 2.14 -2.79 -1.37
C ASN A 294 2.44 -4.21 -1.89
N TRP A 295 3.54 -4.35 -2.62
CA TRP A 295 4.00 -5.61 -3.19
C TRP A 295 5.53 -5.69 -3.22
N CYS A 296 6.06 -6.90 -3.21
CA CYS A 296 7.51 -7.14 -3.31
C CYS A 296 7.81 -8.35 -4.18
N ILE A 297 8.96 -8.33 -4.85
CA ILE A 297 9.42 -9.41 -5.71
C ILE A 297 10.84 -9.82 -5.34
N SER A 298 11.16 -11.11 -5.50
CA SER A 298 12.53 -11.60 -5.30
C SER A 298 13.48 -11.04 -6.35
N PRO A 299 14.74 -10.72 -6.00
CA PRO A 299 15.79 -10.47 -6.98
C PRO A 299 16.00 -11.66 -7.95
N ASP A 300 15.68 -12.88 -7.50
CA ASP A 300 15.87 -14.12 -8.27
C ASP A 300 14.56 -14.58 -8.93
N CYS A 301 13.65 -13.65 -9.23
CA CYS A 301 12.42 -13.96 -9.97
C CYS A 301 12.68 -14.12 -11.47
N ASP A 302 11.66 -14.48 -12.23
CA ASP A 302 11.75 -14.55 -13.70
C ASP A 302 12.07 -13.15 -14.26
N GLU A 303 13.18 -13.03 -14.99
CA GLU A 303 13.66 -11.76 -15.55
C GLU A 303 12.63 -11.12 -16.48
N ARG A 304 11.79 -11.92 -17.18
CA ARG A 304 10.70 -11.40 -18.01
C ARG A 304 9.59 -10.80 -17.16
N LEU A 305 9.27 -11.43 -16.03
CA LEU A 305 8.31 -10.89 -15.07
C LEU A 305 8.86 -9.59 -14.49
N LEU A 306 10.10 -9.58 -14.00
CA LEU A 306 10.73 -8.38 -13.45
C LEU A 306 10.77 -7.25 -14.48
N SER A 307 11.22 -7.54 -15.70
CA SER A 307 11.32 -6.55 -16.79
C SER A 307 9.95 -6.06 -17.23
N ALA A 308 8.93 -6.92 -17.31
CA ALA A 308 7.57 -6.50 -17.65
C ALA A 308 6.97 -5.59 -16.57
N LEU A 309 7.24 -5.89 -15.30
CA LEU A 309 6.83 -5.05 -14.18
C LEU A 309 7.56 -3.70 -14.21
N ILE A 310 8.87 -3.69 -14.41
CA ILE A 310 9.67 -2.47 -14.41
C ILE A 310 9.39 -1.60 -15.66
N SER A 311 9.40 -2.19 -16.86
CA SER A 311 9.34 -1.48 -18.15
C SER A 311 8.08 -0.64 -18.31
N ARG A 312 6.96 -1.07 -17.74
CA ARG A 312 5.70 -0.32 -17.90
C ARG A 312 5.46 0.68 -16.77
N TYR A 313 6.07 0.49 -15.60
CA TYR A 313 6.24 1.60 -14.65
C TYR A 313 7.13 2.69 -15.26
N SER A 314 8.13 2.35 -16.08
CA SER A 314 8.94 3.35 -16.80
C SER A 314 8.23 4.04 -17.96
N GLU A 315 7.40 3.33 -18.72
CA GLU A 315 6.61 3.92 -19.83
C GLU A 315 5.52 4.89 -19.33
N ASP A 316 4.91 4.58 -18.18
CA ASP A 316 3.88 5.45 -17.60
C ASP A 316 4.44 6.51 -16.64
N ARG A 317 5.67 6.35 -16.08
CA ARG A 317 6.32 7.29 -15.13
C ARG A 317 7.66 6.74 -14.52
N MET A 318 8.81 6.48 -15.18
CA MET A 318 10.10 6.28 -14.43
C MET A 318 11.44 6.07 -15.17
N THR A 319 12.55 6.51 -14.54
CA THR A 319 13.96 6.13 -14.79
C THR A 319 14.42 5.04 -13.79
N VAL A 320 14.97 3.92 -14.28
CA VAL A 320 15.45 2.79 -13.45
C VAL A 320 16.94 2.99 -13.13
N VAL A 321 17.32 2.97 -11.85
CA VAL A 321 18.73 2.96 -11.43
C VAL A 321 19.00 1.68 -10.66
N PHE A 322 19.76 0.77 -11.27
CA PHE A 322 20.37 -0.34 -10.54
C PHE A 322 21.58 0.20 -9.78
N ASN A 323 21.69 -0.13 -8.49
CA ASN A 323 22.95 0.10 -7.77
C ASN A 323 23.99 -0.86 -8.34
N GLU A 324 24.87 -0.36 -9.19
CA GLU A 324 26.08 -1.08 -9.58
C GLU A 324 27.12 -1.02 -8.44
N LYS A 325 27.28 -2.17 -7.79
CA LYS A 325 28.36 -2.67 -6.93
C LYS A 325 28.76 -1.91 -5.66
#